data_AF-A0A3C1SMX9-F1
#
_entry.id   AF-A0A3C1SMX9-F1
#
_cell.length_a   1.000
_cell.length_b   1.000
_cell.length_c   1.000
_cell.angle_alpha   90.00
_cell.angle_beta   90.00
_cell.angle_gamma   90.00
#
_symmetry.space_group_name_H-M   'P 1'
#
loop_
_entity.id
_entity.type
_entity.pdbx_description
1 polymer ?
#
loop_
_entity_poly.entity_id
_entity_poly.type
_entity_poly.pdbx_seq_one_letter_code
_entity_poly.pdbx_strand_id
1 'polypeptide(L)'
;MSCAGCVAAVETALREVPGVTDASVNLAERTAQVSGTLQPAALIAAVREAGYDAAELREAGDEQERDRSERARYRRLFRNALAAGTFAAALMLGEMLGAWPGLDTPSGRVFWIGIGLATLAVLRYAGGHFFSGARRQFRHHNANMDTLIALGTGSAWFYSMLVALFPDSVPSLARHAYFEAAVTIIALINLGSALESRARGKASAAIQRLLGLRPKTARLVEGDQERDVPIETLARGALVRVRPGEKIPVDGTVVGGQSTVNEAMLTGEPLSVVKRQGDPVTGGTLNEAGTFVFQANRVGEETVLAQIIASVRQAQNSKPPLGRLADRVAAVFVPSVLIVAVLTALAWFNFGPEPRLGFMLVTTLTVLIIACP
;
A
#
# COMPACT_ATOMS: atom_id res chain seq x y z
N MET A 1 2.54 -4.54 -1.63
CA MET A 1 1.17 -5.08 -1.52
C MET A 1 0.15 -3.94 -1.58
N SER A 2 -0.97 -4.13 -2.28
CA SER A 2 -1.99 -3.07 -2.53
C SER A 2 -3.44 -3.53 -2.32
N CYS A 3 -3.70 -4.81 -2.08
CA CYS A 3 -5.04 -5.38 -2.03
C CYS A 3 -5.19 -6.37 -0.87
N ALA A 4 -6.39 -6.59 -0.36
CA ALA A 4 -6.72 -7.62 0.62
C ALA A 4 -6.51 -9.04 0.07
N GLY A 5 -6.73 -9.27 -1.22
CA GLY A 5 -6.34 -10.53 -1.87
C GLY A 5 -4.82 -10.77 -1.83
N CYS A 6 -4.04 -9.69 -1.90
CA CYS A 6 -2.58 -9.71 -1.82
C CYS A 6 -2.11 -10.11 -0.41
N VAL A 7 -2.84 -9.68 0.62
CA VAL A 7 -2.60 -10.05 2.03
C VAL A 7 -2.80 -11.54 2.20
N ALA A 8 -3.93 -12.08 1.74
CA ALA A 8 -4.24 -13.50 1.86
C ALA A 8 -3.20 -14.36 1.10
N ALA A 9 -2.81 -13.95 -0.10
CA ALA A 9 -1.78 -14.65 -0.87
C ALA A 9 -0.43 -14.71 -0.12
N VAL A 10 -0.01 -13.60 0.51
CA VAL A 10 1.24 -13.56 1.28
C VAL A 10 1.11 -14.30 2.60
N GLU A 11 -0.02 -14.21 3.32
CA GLU A 11 -0.27 -14.99 4.54
C GLU A 11 -0.23 -16.49 4.26
N THR A 12 -0.86 -16.95 3.19
CA THR A 12 -0.83 -18.37 2.77
C THR A 12 0.59 -18.80 2.41
N ALA A 13 1.29 -18.04 1.56
CA ALA A 13 2.66 -18.36 1.17
C ALA A 13 3.62 -18.40 2.36
N LEU A 14 3.46 -17.50 3.34
CA LEU A 14 4.25 -17.51 4.56
C LEU A 14 3.92 -18.72 5.45
N ARG A 15 2.65 -19.11 5.58
CA ARG A 15 2.25 -20.28 6.38
C ARG A 15 2.70 -21.62 5.79
N GLU A 16 2.93 -21.67 4.47
CA GLU A 16 3.46 -22.85 3.80
C GLU A 16 4.96 -23.06 4.03
N VAL A 17 5.68 -22.05 4.55
CA VAL A 17 7.11 -22.18 4.88
C VAL A 17 7.28 -23.09 6.10
N PRO A 18 8.06 -24.18 6.01
CA PRO A 18 8.30 -25.08 7.13
C PRO A 18 8.89 -24.33 8.34
N GLY A 19 8.29 -24.55 9.51
CA GLY A 19 8.70 -23.91 10.78
C GLY A 19 7.92 -22.64 11.15
N VAL A 20 7.00 -22.17 10.30
CA VAL A 20 6.10 -21.06 10.63
C VAL A 20 4.96 -21.58 11.51
N THR A 21 4.83 -21.02 12.70
CA THR A 21 3.72 -21.33 13.62
C THR A 21 2.54 -20.38 13.40
N ASP A 22 2.82 -19.11 13.13
CA ASP A 22 1.82 -18.13 12.76
C ASP A 22 2.42 -17.07 11.82
N ALA A 23 1.59 -16.57 10.91
CA ALA A 23 1.93 -15.46 10.04
C ALA A 23 0.70 -14.55 9.88
N SER A 24 0.92 -13.27 10.12
CA SER A 24 -0.08 -12.21 9.92
C SER A 24 0.51 -11.07 9.11
N VAL A 25 -0.26 -10.53 8.17
CA VAL A 25 0.19 -9.44 7.31
C VAL A 25 -0.60 -8.18 7.62
N ASN A 26 0.11 -7.13 7.98
CA ASN A 26 -0.45 -5.80 8.13
C ASN A 26 -0.38 -5.05 6.80
N LEU A 27 -1.52 -4.95 6.12
CA LEU A 27 -1.63 -4.19 4.88
C LEU A 27 -1.38 -2.69 5.07
N ALA A 28 -1.72 -2.13 6.23
CA ALA A 28 -1.58 -0.70 6.52
C ALA A 28 -0.10 -0.31 6.56
N GLU A 29 0.71 -1.05 7.31
CA GLU A 29 2.16 -0.83 7.46
C GLU A 29 3.01 -1.56 6.41
N ARG A 30 2.38 -2.39 5.55
CA ARG A 30 3.07 -3.29 4.60
C ARG A 30 4.11 -4.18 5.30
N THR A 31 3.82 -4.60 6.52
CA THR A 31 4.65 -5.51 7.33
C THR A 31 4.02 -6.89 7.36
N ALA A 32 4.86 -7.91 7.49
CA ALA A 32 4.43 -9.26 7.84
C ALA A 32 5.09 -9.62 9.17
N GLN A 33 4.29 -10.04 10.14
CA GLN A 33 4.77 -10.58 11.40
C GLN A 33 4.67 -12.10 11.33
N VAL A 34 5.81 -12.77 11.49
CA VAL A 34 5.94 -14.22 11.39
C VAL A 34 6.53 -14.74 12.69
N SER A 35 5.90 -15.75 13.27
CA SER A 35 6.38 -16.46 14.45
C SER A 35 6.85 -17.86 14.05
N GLY A 36 8.00 -18.29 14.58
CA GLY A 36 8.57 -19.62 14.29
C GLY A 36 10.10 -19.66 14.37
N THR A 37 10.67 -20.85 14.19
CA THR A 37 12.13 -21.08 14.08
C THR A 37 12.55 -21.15 12.62
N LEU A 38 13.04 -20.04 12.08
CA LEU A 38 13.09 -19.81 10.63
C LEU A 38 14.33 -19.03 10.21
N GLN A 39 14.72 -19.18 8.94
CA GLN A 39 15.68 -18.29 8.29
C GLN A 39 14.95 -17.18 7.52
N PRO A 40 15.29 -15.89 7.72
CA PRO A 40 14.65 -14.77 7.01
C PRO A 40 14.69 -14.90 5.48
N ALA A 41 15.75 -15.51 4.93
CA ALA A 41 15.90 -15.72 3.50
C ALA A 41 14.79 -16.61 2.90
N ALA A 42 14.34 -17.64 3.62
CA ALA A 42 13.28 -18.54 3.17
C ALA A 42 11.91 -17.81 3.11
N LEU A 43 11.64 -16.95 4.10
CA LEU A 43 10.43 -16.12 4.12
C LEU A 43 10.44 -15.12 2.96
N ILE A 44 11.57 -14.44 2.72
CA ILE A 44 11.69 -13.48 1.61
C ILE A 44 11.51 -14.20 0.26
N ALA A 45 12.06 -15.41 0.10
CA ALA A 45 11.88 -16.21 -1.10
C ALA A 45 10.40 -16.58 -1.33
N ALA A 46 9.69 -17.04 -0.31
CA ALA A 46 8.26 -17.37 -0.40
C ALA A 46 7.41 -16.14 -0.77
N VAL A 47 7.71 -14.96 -0.20
CA VAL A 47 7.00 -13.72 -0.55
C VAL A 47 7.30 -13.29 -2.00
N ARG A 48 8.53 -13.49 -2.48
CA ARG A 48 8.92 -13.25 -3.88
C ARG A 48 8.25 -14.20 -4.85
N GLU A 49 8.09 -15.46 -4.47
CA GLU A 49 7.38 -16.46 -5.25
C GLU A 49 5.88 -16.13 -5.35
N ALA A 50 5.29 -15.62 -4.27
CA ALA A 50 3.94 -15.03 -4.27
C ALA A 50 3.85 -13.70 -5.07
N GLY A 51 4.98 -13.21 -5.62
CA GLY A 51 5.03 -12.08 -6.55
C GLY A 51 5.19 -10.70 -5.90
N TYR A 52 5.61 -10.64 -4.63
CA TYR A 52 5.84 -9.42 -3.86
C TYR A 52 7.31 -9.32 -3.41
N ASP A 53 7.81 -8.10 -3.18
CA ASP A 53 9.15 -7.92 -2.64
C ASP A 53 9.07 -7.73 -1.12
N ALA A 54 10.07 -8.25 -0.41
CA ALA A 54 10.15 -8.24 1.05
C ALA A 54 11.59 -8.01 1.52
N ALA A 55 11.71 -7.33 2.65
CA ALA A 55 12.96 -7.13 3.36
C ALA A 55 12.71 -7.30 4.87
N GLU A 56 13.74 -7.73 5.59
CA GLU A 56 13.73 -7.83 7.06
C GLU A 56 13.66 -6.42 7.66
N LEU A 57 12.76 -6.21 8.63
CA LEU A 57 12.69 -4.94 9.36
C LEU A 57 13.80 -4.88 10.42
N ARG A 58 14.57 -3.80 10.45
CA ARG A 58 15.51 -3.43 11.53
C ARG A 58 15.20 -2.04 12.08
N GLU A 59 15.09 -1.94 13.42
CA GLU A 59 14.24 -0.98 14.15
C GLU A 59 14.55 0.53 14.05
N ALA A 60 15.68 0.99 13.50
CA ALA A 60 16.06 2.42 13.61
C ALA A 60 16.36 3.17 12.28
N GLY A 61 16.70 2.45 11.20
CA GLY A 61 16.92 3.04 9.87
C GLY A 61 15.70 3.00 8.95
N ASP A 62 14.84 2.01 9.18
CA ASP A 62 13.78 1.63 8.24
C ASP A 62 12.61 2.60 8.19
N GLU A 63 12.34 3.35 9.27
CA GLU A 63 11.21 4.29 9.30
C GLU A 63 11.38 5.45 8.31
N GLN A 64 12.60 6.00 8.19
CA GLN A 64 12.86 7.05 7.23
C GLN A 64 12.84 6.52 5.79
N GLU A 65 13.32 5.30 5.57
CA GLU A 65 13.27 4.65 4.26
C GLU A 65 11.83 4.32 3.84
N ARG A 66 11.00 3.88 4.79
CA ARG A 66 9.56 3.67 4.59
C ARG A 66 8.86 4.95 4.19
N ASP A 67 9.05 6.02 4.93
CA ASP A 67 8.47 7.33 4.63
C ASP A 67 8.89 7.83 3.23
N ARG A 68 10.17 7.66 2.87
CA ARG A 68 10.68 7.98 1.53
C ARG A 68 10.01 7.12 0.47
N SER A 69 9.85 5.82 0.72
CA SER A 69 9.23 4.87 -0.21
C SER A 69 7.74 5.17 -0.44
N GLU A 70 6.99 5.55 0.60
CA GLU A 70 5.59 5.93 0.51
C GLU A 70 5.42 7.23 -0.28
N ARG A 71 6.25 8.24 -0.01
CA ARG A 71 6.26 9.50 -0.76
C ARG A 71 6.67 9.29 -2.22
N ALA A 72 7.64 8.42 -2.49
CA ALA A 72 8.02 8.05 -3.85
C ALA A 72 6.87 7.33 -4.57
N ARG A 73 6.16 6.45 -3.87
CA ARG A 73 5.00 5.73 -4.40
C ARG A 73 3.86 6.67 -4.77
N TYR A 74 3.49 7.57 -3.85
CA TYR A 74 2.50 8.62 -4.07
C TYR A 74 2.87 9.47 -5.29
N ARG A 75 4.10 10.01 -5.34
CA ARG A 75 4.57 10.84 -6.46
C ARG A 75 4.49 10.10 -7.79
N ARG A 76 4.85 8.81 -7.80
CA ARG A 76 4.77 7.99 -9.02
C ARG A 76 3.32 7.72 -9.45
N LEU A 77 2.40 7.44 -8.53
CA LEU A 77 0.97 7.26 -8.85
C LEU A 77 0.36 8.57 -9.37
N PHE A 78 0.65 9.69 -8.71
CA PHE A 78 0.18 11.01 -9.13
C PHE A 78 0.74 11.41 -10.51
N ARG A 79 2.03 11.15 -10.78
CA ARG A 79 2.63 11.39 -12.10
C ARG A 79 2.03 10.50 -13.18
N ASN A 80 1.73 9.24 -12.86
CA ASN A 80 1.06 8.34 -13.78
C ASN A 80 -0.37 8.82 -14.09
N ALA A 81 -1.11 9.23 -13.06
CA ALA A 81 -2.45 9.81 -13.21
C ALA A 81 -2.41 11.08 -14.07
N LEU A 82 -1.44 11.97 -13.82
CA LEU A 82 -1.30 13.21 -14.57
C LEU A 82 -0.93 12.94 -16.03
N ALA A 83 0.03 12.05 -16.29
CA ALA A 83 0.42 11.71 -17.67
C ALA A 83 -0.75 11.08 -18.46
N ALA A 84 -1.48 10.13 -17.86
CA ALA A 84 -2.65 9.52 -18.49
C ALA A 84 -3.80 10.53 -18.63
N GLY A 85 -4.03 11.36 -17.61
CA GLY A 85 -5.10 12.36 -17.57
C GLY A 85 -4.87 13.50 -18.55
N THR A 86 -3.65 13.98 -18.74
CA THR A 86 -3.33 14.99 -19.76
C THR A 86 -3.55 14.45 -21.17
N PHE A 87 -3.19 13.18 -21.40
CA PHE A 87 -3.41 12.54 -22.69
C PHE A 87 -4.91 12.29 -22.95
N ALA A 88 -5.64 11.80 -21.95
CA ALA A 88 -7.09 11.63 -22.00
C ALA A 88 -7.83 12.95 -22.26
N ALA A 89 -7.49 14.01 -21.51
CA ALA A 89 -8.08 15.32 -21.70
C ALA A 89 -7.80 15.91 -23.09
N ALA A 90 -6.59 15.69 -23.63
CA ALA A 90 -6.26 16.14 -24.99
C ALA A 90 -7.12 15.42 -26.05
N LEU A 91 -7.31 14.10 -25.92
CA LEU A 91 -8.20 13.34 -26.81
C LEU A 91 -9.64 13.85 -26.72
N MET A 92 -10.19 13.90 -25.50
CA MET A 92 -11.57 14.33 -25.25
C MET A 92 -11.84 15.76 -25.72
N LEU A 93 -10.92 16.70 -25.47
CA LEU A 93 -11.05 18.08 -25.93
C LEU A 93 -11.01 18.18 -27.45
N GLY A 94 -10.12 17.44 -28.12
CA GLY A 94 -10.08 17.48 -29.58
C GLY A 94 -11.29 16.80 -30.23
N GLU A 95 -11.90 15.79 -29.59
CA GLU A 95 -13.18 15.22 -30.04
C GLU A 95 -14.32 16.24 -29.87
N MET A 96 -14.41 16.89 -28.69
CA MET A 96 -15.41 17.91 -28.41
C MET A 96 -15.32 19.12 -29.34
N LEU A 97 -14.11 19.53 -29.71
CA LEU A 97 -13.86 20.65 -30.62
C LEU A 97 -13.95 20.27 -32.10
N GLY A 98 -14.15 18.98 -32.42
CA GLY A 98 -14.14 18.48 -33.80
C GLY A 98 -12.78 18.66 -34.51
N ALA A 99 -11.69 18.75 -33.74
CA ALA A 99 -10.35 19.00 -34.26
C ALA A 99 -9.69 17.73 -34.84
N TRP A 100 -10.20 16.54 -34.48
CA TRP A 100 -9.65 15.26 -34.94
C TRP A 100 -10.28 14.79 -36.26
N PRO A 101 -9.49 14.19 -37.16
CA PRO A 101 -10.00 13.64 -38.42
C PRO A 101 -10.89 12.41 -38.16
N GLY A 102 -11.97 12.29 -38.94
CA GLY A 102 -12.85 11.12 -38.91
C GLY A 102 -12.16 9.84 -39.38
N LEU A 103 -12.51 8.71 -38.75
CA LEU A 103 -11.97 7.37 -39.04
C LEU A 103 -12.23 6.89 -40.47
N ASP A 104 -13.24 7.45 -41.16
CA ASP A 104 -13.59 7.06 -42.53
C ASP A 104 -12.54 7.50 -43.57
N THR A 105 -11.74 8.52 -43.26
CA THR A 105 -10.72 9.05 -44.17
C THR A 105 -9.38 8.29 -44.05
N PRO A 106 -8.62 8.07 -45.15
CA PRO A 106 -7.32 7.41 -45.08
C PRO A 106 -6.31 8.12 -44.16
N SER A 107 -6.30 9.46 -44.16
CA SER A 107 -5.48 10.27 -43.25
C SER A 107 -5.93 10.13 -41.80
N GLY A 108 -7.24 10.08 -41.54
CA GLY A 108 -7.80 9.83 -40.22
C GLY A 108 -7.42 8.46 -39.68
N ARG A 109 -7.40 7.40 -40.50
CA ARG A 109 -6.94 6.07 -40.07
C ARG A 109 -5.51 6.07 -39.58
N VAL A 110 -4.59 6.69 -40.34
CA VAL A 110 -3.18 6.79 -39.95
C VAL A 110 -3.04 7.57 -38.63
N PHE A 111 -3.80 8.65 -38.47
CA PHE A 111 -3.86 9.41 -37.24
C PHE A 111 -4.31 8.55 -36.05
N TRP A 112 -5.43 7.83 -36.17
CA TRP A 112 -5.98 6.99 -35.10
C TRP A 112 -5.12 5.76 -34.77
N ILE A 113 -4.41 5.20 -35.74
CA ILE A 113 -3.38 4.17 -35.49
C ILE A 113 -2.24 4.78 -34.66
N GLY A 114 -1.79 6.00 -34.99
CA GLY A 114 -0.80 6.74 -34.21
C GLY A 114 -1.26 6.99 -32.77
N ILE A 115 -2.51 7.43 -32.58
CA ILE A 115 -3.14 7.57 -31.27
C ILE A 115 -3.22 6.21 -30.56
N GLY A 116 -3.54 5.12 -31.27
CA GLY A 116 -3.54 3.77 -30.70
C GLY A 116 -2.18 3.37 -30.16
N LEU A 117 -1.09 3.63 -30.88
CA LEU A 117 0.28 3.38 -30.42
C LEU A 117 0.66 4.26 -29.23
N ALA A 118 0.31 5.55 -29.27
CA ALA A 118 0.51 6.47 -28.14
C ALA A 118 -0.28 6.01 -26.90
N THR A 119 -1.53 5.58 -27.08
CA THR A 119 -2.38 5.04 -26.02
C THR A 119 -1.74 3.78 -25.43
N LEU A 120 -1.24 2.86 -26.25
CA LEU A 120 -0.51 1.67 -25.78
C LEU A 120 0.71 2.04 -24.93
N ALA A 121 1.47 3.07 -25.34
CA ALA A 121 2.60 3.58 -24.56
C ALA A 121 2.16 4.13 -23.20
N VAL A 122 1.04 4.86 -23.14
CA VAL A 122 0.44 5.33 -21.88
C VAL A 122 -0.01 4.17 -21.01
N LEU A 123 -0.70 3.17 -21.58
CA LEU A 123 -1.11 1.96 -20.85
C LEU A 123 0.12 1.22 -20.29
N ARG A 124 1.21 1.11 -21.05
CA ARG A 124 2.47 0.49 -20.62
C ARG A 124 3.13 1.26 -19.47
N TYR A 125 3.18 2.59 -19.56
CA TYR A 125 3.88 3.47 -18.61
C TYR A 125 3.06 3.71 -17.33
N ALA A 126 1.83 4.21 -17.47
CA ALA A 126 0.95 4.57 -16.37
C ALA A 126 0.19 3.36 -15.81
N GLY A 127 -0.27 2.46 -16.68
CA GLY A 127 -1.10 1.31 -16.34
C GLY A 127 -0.36 -0.03 -16.20
N GLY A 128 0.93 -0.11 -16.55
CA GLY A 128 1.64 -1.39 -16.66
C GLY A 128 1.67 -2.24 -15.38
N HIS A 129 1.53 -1.59 -14.22
CA HIS A 129 1.43 -2.29 -12.95
C HIS A 129 0.11 -3.08 -12.79
N PHE A 130 -1.01 -2.58 -13.32
CA PHE A 130 -2.29 -3.32 -13.35
C PHE A 130 -2.17 -4.58 -14.21
N PHE A 131 -1.60 -4.48 -15.41
CA PHE A 131 -1.38 -5.66 -16.28
C PHE A 131 -0.45 -6.69 -15.63
N SER A 132 0.62 -6.25 -14.96
CA SER A 132 1.48 -7.16 -14.20
C SER A 132 0.77 -7.79 -12.99
N GLY A 133 -0.13 -7.04 -12.34
CA GLY A 133 -0.99 -7.52 -11.25
C GLY A 133 -1.96 -8.58 -11.75
N ALA A 134 -2.73 -8.28 -12.78
CA ALA A 134 -3.66 -9.20 -13.44
C ALA A 134 -2.98 -10.51 -13.88
N ARG A 135 -1.79 -10.42 -14.49
CA ARG A 135 -1.02 -11.61 -14.89
C ARG A 135 -0.62 -12.49 -13.70
N ARG A 136 -0.26 -11.88 -12.56
CA ARG A 136 0.03 -12.63 -11.33
C ARG A 136 -1.23 -13.29 -10.79
N GLN A 137 -2.34 -12.56 -10.70
CA GLN A 137 -3.59 -13.10 -10.16
C GLN A 137 -4.14 -14.25 -11.01
N PHE A 138 -4.04 -14.14 -12.33
CA PHE A 138 -4.38 -15.23 -13.24
C PHE A 138 -3.58 -16.51 -12.96
N ARG A 139 -2.25 -16.41 -12.71
CA ARG A 139 -1.42 -17.57 -12.37
C ARG A 139 -1.83 -18.24 -11.05
N HIS A 140 -2.35 -17.46 -10.11
CA HIS A 140 -2.82 -17.95 -8.82
C HIS A 140 -4.34 -18.22 -8.78
N HIS A 141 -5.01 -18.30 -9.93
CA HIS A 141 -6.45 -18.59 -10.04
C HIS A 141 -7.34 -17.65 -9.21
N ASN A 142 -6.92 -16.40 -9.04
CA ASN A 142 -7.66 -15.36 -8.33
C ASN A 142 -8.03 -14.21 -9.27
N ALA A 143 -9.08 -13.47 -8.91
CA ALA A 143 -9.51 -12.26 -9.62
C ALA A 143 -9.61 -11.09 -8.64
N ASN A 144 -9.13 -9.92 -9.07
CA ASN A 144 -9.12 -8.69 -8.28
C ASN A 144 -9.36 -7.45 -9.16
N MET A 145 -9.29 -6.27 -8.53
CA MET A 145 -9.41 -4.98 -9.21
C MET A 145 -8.40 -4.82 -10.37
N ASP A 146 -7.15 -5.26 -10.23
CA ASP A 146 -6.14 -5.18 -11.31
C ASP A 146 -6.58 -5.98 -12.55
N THR A 147 -7.24 -7.12 -12.35
CA THR A 147 -7.73 -8.00 -13.42
C THR A 147 -8.84 -7.31 -14.21
N LEU A 148 -9.77 -6.67 -13.52
CA LEU A 148 -10.87 -5.92 -14.15
C LEU A 148 -10.34 -4.75 -14.99
N ILE A 149 -9.42 -3.96 -14.41
CA ILE A 149 -8.83 -2.80 -15.08
C ILE A 149 -8.05 -3.24 -16.32
N ALA A 150 -7.23 -4.28 -16.20
CA ALA A 150 -6.43 -4.79 -17.31
C ALA A 150 -7.32 -5.32 -18.45
N LEU A 151 -8.40 -6.04 -18.13
CA LEU A 151 -9.34 -6.54 -19.12
C LEU A 151 -10.15 -5.41 -19.76
N GLY A 152 -10.71 -4.48 -19.00
CA GLY A 152 -11.51 -3.37 -19.54
C GLY A 152 -10.69 -2.43 -20.42
N THR A 153 -9.58 -1.93 -19.90
CA THR A 153 -8.71 -0.98 -20.65
C THR A 153 -7.98 -1.66 -21.81
N GLY A 154 -7.60 -2.94 -21.65
CA GLY A 154 -7.02 -3.74 -22.73
C GLY A 154 -8.04 -4.03 -23.84
N SER A 155 -9.28 -4.35 -23.49
CA SER A 155 -10.38 -4.56 -24.43
C SER A 155 -10.74 -3.29 -25.18
N ALA A 156 -10.83 -2.15 -24.48
CA ALA A 156 -11.04 -0.84 -25.09
C ALA A 156 -9.95 -0.50 -26.13
N TRP A 157 -8.68 -0.70 -25.77
CA TRP A 157 -7.57 -0.47 -26.70
C TRP A 157 -7.62 -1.44 -27.89
N PHE A 158 -7.83 -2.73 -27.64
CA PHE A 158 -7.87 -3.75 -28.69
C PHE A 158 -9.01 -3.49 -29.68
N TYR A 159 -10.21 -3.19 -29.17
CA TYR A 159 -11.36 -2.82 -29.99
C TYR A 159 -11.06 -1.60 -30.87
N SER A 160 -10.54 -0.55 -30.26
CA SER A 160 -10.26 0.71 -30.95
C SER A 160 -9.18 0.55 -32.02
N MET A 161 -8.18 -0.29 -31.75
CA MET A 161 -7.15 -0.63 -32.74
C MET A 161 -7.71 -1.47 -33.88
N LEU A 162 -8.63 -2.39 -33.60
CA LEU A 162 -9.31 -3.20 -34.62
C LEU A 162 -10.16 -2.30 -35.54
N VAL A 163 -10.92 -1.36 -34.98
CA VAL A 163 -11.70 -0.37 -35.75
C VAL A 163 -10.77 0.50 -36.62
N ALA A 164 -9.62 0.92 -36.10
CA ALA A 164 -8.67 1.76 -36.84
C ALA A 164 -7.95 1.02 -37.98
N LEU A 165 -7.63 -0.27 -37.79
CA LEU A 165 -6.94 -1.10 -38.78
C LEU A 165 -7.89 -1.71 -39.83
N PHE A 166 -9.10 -2.12 -39.41
CA PHE A 166 -10.06 -2.87 -40.22
C PHE A 166 -11.47 -2.26 -40.15
N PRO A 167 -11.67 -1.01 -40.60
CA PRO A 167 -12.95 -0.31 -40.45
C PRO A 167 -14.12 -1.00 -41.18
N ASP A 168 -13.85 -1.72 -42.27
CA ASP A 168 -14.86 -2.40 -43.08
C ASP A 168 -15.41 -3.67 -42.41
N SER A 169 -14.67 -4.23 -41.44
CA SER A 169 -15.09 -5.42 -40.67
C SER A 169 -16.07 -5.10 -39.55
N VAL A 170 -16.23 -3.81 -39.22
CA VAL A 170 -17.05 -3.32 -38.12
C VAL A 170 -18.29 -2.61 -38.69
N PRO A 171 -19.50 -2.93 -38.18
CA PRO A 171 -20.72 -2.23 -38.57
C PRO A 171 -20.57 -0.71 -38.46
N SER A 172 -21.13 0.04 -39.40
CA SER A 172 -21.01 1.52 -39.45
C SER A 172 -21.49 2.20 -38.16
N LEU A 173 -22.55 1.67 -37.52
CA LEU A 173 -23.05 2.17 -36.24
C LEU A 173 -22.07 2.02 -35.07
N ALA A 174 -21.04 1.18 -35.20
CA ALA A 174 -20.12 0.85 -34.11
C ALA A 174 -18.68 1.36 -34.35
N ARG A 175 -18.41 2.15 -35.41
CA ARG A 175 -17.07 2.67 -35.71
C ARG A 175 -16.68 3.87 -34.83
N HIS A 176 -16.66 3.67 -33.52
CA HIS A 176 -16.16 4.65 -32.56
C HIS A 176 -14.95 4.06 -31.82
N ALA A 177 -13.92 4.88 -31.60
CA ALA A 177 -12.69 4.44 -30.93
C ALA A 177 -12.72 4.86 -29.46
N TYR A 178 -12.61 3.88 -28.55
CA TYR A 178 -12.62 4.09 -27.09
C TYR A 178 -11.20 4.23 -26.51
N PHE A 179 -10.25 4.80 -27.27
CA PHE A 179 -8.88 5.04 -26.76
C PHE A 179 -8.92 5.96 -25.53
N GLU A 180 -9.73 7.01 -25.58
CA GLU A 180 -9.94 7.95 -24.47
C GLU A 180 -10.50 7.28 -23.21
N ALA A 181 -11.43 6.35 -23.34
CA ALA A 181 -11.99 5.63 -22.20
C ALA A 181 -10.91 4.81 -21.49
N ALA A 182 -10.06 4.10 -22.25
CA ALA A 182 -8.96 3.31 -21.70
C ALA A 182 -7.99 4.16 -20.86
N VAL A 183 -7.55 5.32 -21.38
CA VAL A 183 -6.62 6.20 -20.66
C VAL A 183 -7.27 6.97 -19.53
N THR A 184 -8.55 7.33 -19.64
CA THR A 184 -9.32 8.00 -18.59
C THR A 184 -9.46 7.10 -17.37
N ILE A 185 -9.84 5.83 -17.57
CA ILE A 185 -9.92 4.84 -16.49
C ILE A 185 -8.57 4.72 -15.78
N ILE A 186 -7.47 4.55 -16.53
CA ILE A 186 -6.12 4.46 -15.94
C ILE A 186 -5.75 5.74 -15.17
N ALA A 187 -6.14 6.92 -15.66
CA ALA A 187 -5.88 8.19 -15.01
C ALA A 187 -6.61 8.30 -13.67
N LEU A 188 -7.93 8.06 -13.68
CA LEU A 188 -8.79 8.18 -12.49
C LEU A 188 -8.41 7.16 -11.41
N ILE A 189 -8.11 5.92 -11.78
CA ILE A 189 -7.73 4.89 -10.80
C ILE A 189 -6.36 5.17 -10.20
N ASN A 190 -5.38 5.61 -11.00
CA ASN A 190 -4.09 6.05 -10.46
C ASN A 190 -4.25 7.25 -9.52
N LEU A 191 -5.15 8.19 -9.85
CA LEU A 191 -5.44 9.35 -9.01
C LEU A 191 -6.10 8.91 -7.69
N GLY A 192 -7.11 8.04 -7.76
CA GLY A 192 -7.76 7.46 -6.58
C GLY A 192 -6.75 6.74 -5.68
N SER A 193 -5.89 5.91 -6.26
CA SER A 193 -4.81 5.21 -5.55
C SER A 193 -3.80 6.18 -4.92
N ALA A 194 -3.52 7.32 -5.57
CA ALA A 194 -2.66 8.36 -5.02
C ALA A 194 -3.33 9.07 -3.83
N LEU A 195 -4.62 9.39 -3.93
CA LEU A 195 -5.40 9.99 -2.85
C LEU A 195 -5.51 9.03 -1.64
N GLU A 196 -5.74 7.75 -1.89
CA GLU A 196 -5.76 6.70 -0.86
C GLU A 196 -4.39 6.62 -0.15
N SER A 197 -3.30 6.56 -0.93
CA SER A 197 -1.94 6.54 -0.37
C SER A 197 -1.64 7.78 0.49
N ARG A 198 -2.14 8.96 0.09
CA ARG A 198 -1.98 10.20 0.86
C ARG A 198 -2.79 10.19 2.15
N ALA A 199 -4.03 9.68 2.09
CA ALA A 199 -4.90 9.57 3.26
C ALA A 199 -4.29 8.62 4.30
N ARG A 200 -3.79 7.46 3.87
CA ARG A 200 -3.12 6.48 4.75
C ARG A 200 -1.83 7.04 5.36
N GLY A 201 -0.98 7.69 4.56
CA GLY A 201 0.28 8.27 5.08
C GLY A 201 0.06 9.32 6.19
N LYS A 202 -1.04 10.09 6.12
CA LYS A 202 -1.38 11.04 7.20
C LYS A 202 -1.74 10.34 8.52
N ALA A 203 -2.44 9.21 8.46
CA ALA A 203 -2.79 8.44 9.64
C ALA A 203 -1.54 7.83 10.30
N SER A 204 -0.64 7.24 9.49
CA SER A 204 0.62 6.66 9.98
C SER A 204 1.54 7.70 10.63
N ALA A 205 1.59 8.93 10.10
CA ALA A 205 2.42 10.00 10.64
C ALA A 205 2.03 10.45 12.07
N ALA A 206 0.75 10.33 12.45
CA ALA A 206 0.30 10.66 13.79
C ALA A 206 0.84 9.67 14.84
N ILE A 207 0.93 8.38 14.48
CA ILE A 207 1.48 7.32 15.33
C ILE A 207 3.00 7.46 15.45
N GLN A 208 3.69 7.79 14.36
CA GLN A 208 5.14 8.03 14.37
C GLN A 208 5.56 9.18 15.30
N ARG A 209 4.72 10.22 15.44
CA ARG A 209 5.01 11.32 16.39
C ARG A 209 5.07 10.86 17.84
N LEU A 210 4.36 9.79 18.20
CA LEU A 210 4.44 9.17 19.53
C LEU A 210 5.75 8.38 19.70
N LEU A 211 6.24 7.73 18.63
CA LEU A 211 7.51 6.98 18.64
C LEU A 211 8.73 7.89 18.73
N GLY A 212 8.68 9.07 18.10
CA GLY A 212 9.73 10.09 18.19
C GLY A 212 9.95 10.68 19.59
N LEU A 213 9.10 10.31 20.57
CA LEU A 213 9.27 10.73 21.96
C LEU A 213 10.27 9.86 22.74
N ARG A 214 10.66 8.68 22.24
CA ARG A 214 11.62 7.80 22.90
C ARG A 214 13.04 8.41 22.83
N PRO A 215 13.74 8.56 23.96
CA PRO A 215 15.15 8.98 23.94
C PRO A 215 16.02 7.90 23.28
N LYS A 216 17.00 8.33 22.47
CA LYS A 216 17.90 7.44 21.73
C LYS A 216 19.14 7.02 22.54
N THR A 217 19.48 7.80 23.54
CA THR A 217 20.65 7.60 24.39
C THR A 217 20.23 7.60 25.86
N ALA A 218 21.04 6.95 26.67
CA ALA A 218 20.92 6.93 28.12
C ALA A 218 22.29 7.12 28.75
N ARG A 219 22.32 7.72 29.93
CA ARG A 219 23.57 7.96 30.65
C ARG A 219 23.83 6.86 31.67
N LEU A 220 24.72 5.95 31.32
CA LEU A 220 25.16 4.85 32.18
C LEU A 220 26.14 5.37 33.24
N VAL A 221 26.01 4.88 34.47
CA VAL A 221 26.89 5.16 35.60
C VAL A 221 27.64 3.89 35.95
N GLU A 222 28.96 3.88 35.77
CA GLU A 222 29.86 2.78 36.14
C GLU A 222 30.91 3.30 37.12
N GLY A 223 30.71 3.06 38.41
CA GLY A 223 31.54 3.64 39.46
C GLY A 223 31.42 5.17 39.50
N ASP A 224 32.53 5.87 39.24
CA ASP A 224 32.59 7.34 39.22
C ASP A 224 32.53 7.93 37.80
N GLN A 225 32.36 7.09 36.78
CA GLN A 225 32.29 7.54 35.38
C GLN A 225 30.86 7.52 34.85
N GLU A 226 30.51 8.59 34.13
CA GLU A 226 29.28 8.72 33.36
C GLU A 226 29.58 8.59 31.87
N ARG A 227 28.83 7.73 31.17
CA ARG A 227 28.94 7.60 29.71
C ARG A 227 27.56 7.54 29.06
N ASP A 228 27.39 8.35 28.01
CA ASP A 228 26.19 8.26 27.17
C ASP A 228 26.32 7.06 26.22
N VAL A 229 25.35 6.15 26.29
CA VAL A 229 25.27 4.92 25.50
C VAL A 229 23.96 4.86 24.72
N PRO A 230 23.93 4.22 23.53
CA PRO A 230 22.68 3.94 22.83
C PRO A 230 21.73 3.13 23.71
N ILE A 231 20.44 3.48 23.71
CA ILE A 231 19.43 2.83 24.57
C ILE A 231 19.31 1.32 24.31
N GLU A 232 19.67 0.86 23.12
CA GLU A 232 19.66 -0.55 22.70
C GLU A 232 20.76 -1.37 23.38
N THR A 233 21.82 -0.71 23.87
CA THR A 233 22.95 -1.37 24.55
C THR A 233 22.77 -1.49 26.06
N LEU A 234 21.69 -0.91 26.61
CA LEU A 234 21.37 -0.98 28.04
C LEU A 234 20.95 -2.40 28.45
N ALA A 235 21.69 -2.98 29.40
CA ALA A 235 21.31 -4.22 30.06
C ALA A 235 20.41 -3.96 31.28
N ARG A 236 19.68 -4.98 31.71
CA ARG A 236 19.01 -4.97 33.02
C ARG A 236 20.04 -4.82 34.14
N GLY A 237 19.64 -4.17 35.22
CA GLY A 237 20.48 -3.91 36.38
C GLY A 237 21.44 -2.73 36.20
N ALA A 238 21.55 -2.16 34.99
CA ALA A 238 22.36 -0.98 34.71
C ALA A 238 21.89 0.22 35.55
N LEU A 239 22.85 0.98 36.06
CA LEU A 239 22.59 2.23 36.77
C LEU A 239 22.58 3.40 35.79
N VAL A 240 21.47 4.13 35.75
CA VAL A 240 21.27 5.22 34.78
C VAL A 240 20.97 6.51 35.54
N ARG A 241 21.67 7.59 35.17
CA ARG A 241 21.45 8.93 35.73
C ARG A 241 20.53 9.73 34.82
N VAL A 242 19.53 10.39 35.42
CA VAL A 242 18.60 11.27 34.70
C VAL A 242 18.67 12.66 35.31
N ARG A 243 18.95 13.68 34.49
CA ARG A 243 19.05 15.08 34.89
C ARG A 243 17.72 15.82 34.68
N PRO A 244 17.51 16.98 35.34
CA PRO A 244 16.36 17.84 35.09
C PRO A 244 16.18 18.12 33.58
N GLY A 245 14.96 17.97 33.07
CA GLY A 245 14.60 18.15 31.67
C GLY A 245 14.89 16.94 30.76
N GLU A 246 15.57 15.90 31.24
CA GLU A 246 15.79 14.67 30.48
C GLU A 246 14.57 13.73 30.57
N LYS A 247 14.34 12.97 29.50
CA LYS A 247 13.35 11.88 29.52
C LYS A 247 13.95 10.64 30.15
N ILE A 248 13.15 9.92 30.90
CA ILE A 248 13.56 8.63 31.48
C ILE A 248 13.66 7.62 30.32
N PRO A 249 14.82 6.96 30.12
CA PRO A 249 15.02 6.12 28.94
C PRO A 249 14.31 4.77 29.02
N VAL A 250 14.35 4.11 30.18
CA VAL A 250 13.82 2.75 30.40
C VAL A 250 13.13 2.68 31.76
N ASP A 251 12.36 1.62 31.99
CA ASP A 251 11.67 1.44 33.28
C ASP A 251 12.65 0.93 34.34
N GLY A 252 12.47 1.37 35.58
CA GLY A 252 13.35 0.95 36.66
C GLY A 252 12.93 1.43 38.04
N THR A 253 13.85 1.34 38.99
CA THR A 253 13.64 1.73 40.39
C THR A 253 14.72 2.71 40.84
N VAL A 254 14.33 3.82 41.47
CA VAL A 254 15.28 4.84 41.96
C VAL A 254 16.17 4.25 43.05
N VAL A 255 17.48 4.35 42.88
CA VAL A 255 18.48 3.88 43.85
C VAL A 255 19.16 5.01 44.60
N GLY A 256 19.09 6.25 44.11
CA GLY A 256 19.66 7.41 44.80
C GLY A 256 19.21 8.74 44.21
N GLY A 257 19.09 9.76 45.05
CA GLY A 257 18.55 11.07 44.67
C GLY A 257 17.03 11.15 44.80
N GLN A 258 16.48 12.29 44.39
CA GLN A 258 15.03 12.54 44.39
C GLN A 258 14.69 13.57 43.31
N SER A 259 13.50 13.46 42.72
CA SER A 259 13.00 14.42 41.73
C SER A 259 11.47 14.38 41.62
N THR A 260 10.91 15.35 40.90
CA THR A 260 9.54 15.31 40.38
C THR A 260 9.56 14.82 38.93
N VAL A 261 8.68 13.87 38.64
CA VAL A 261 8.53 13.27 37.31
C VAL A 261 7.13 13.53 36.79
N ASN A 262 7.05 14.05 35.58
CA ASN A 262 5.81 14.28 34.86
C ASN A 262 5.44 13.04 34.05
N GLU A 263 4.41 12.34 34.51
CA GLU A 263 3.90 11.10 33.90
C GLU A 263 2.66 11.33 33.02
N ALA A 264 2.26 12.60 32.78
CA ALA A 264 1.02 12.97 32.09
C ALA A 264 0.88 12.34 30.69
N MET A 265 2.00 12.12 30.00
CA MET A 265 2.01 11.50 28.67
C MET A 265 1.57 10.02 28.68
N LEU A 266 1.69 9.33 29.81
CA LEU A 266 1.31 7.92 29.95
C LEU A 266 0.04 7.76 30.79
N THR A 267 -0.07 8.49 31.90
CA THR A 267 -1.19 8.34 32.86
C THR A 267 -2.34 9.29 32.57
N GLY A 268 -2.09 10.40 31.86
CA GLY A 268 -3.05 11.49 31.69
C GLY A 268 -3.19 12.41 32.89
N GLU A 269 -2.45 12.16 33.99
CA GLU A 269 -2.50 12.98 35.20
C GLU A 269 -1.61 14.22 35.05
N PRO A 270 -2.13 15.45 35.25
CA PRO A 270 -1.39 16.67 34.96
C PRO A 270 -0.36 17.04 36.03
N LEU A 271 -0.44 16.45 37.23
CA LEU A 271 0.45 16.76 38.35
C LEU A 271 1.65 15.83 38.36
N SER A 272 2.84 16.42 38.51
CA SER A 272 4.09 15.66 38.64
C SER A 272 4.15 14.91 39.96
N VAL A 273 4.69 13.69 39.91
CA VAL A 273 4.80 12.79 41.06
C VAL A 273 6.21 12.88 41.63
N VAL A 274 6.34 12.99 42.95
CA VAL A 274 7.64 12.95 43.63
C VAL A 274 8.16 11.52 43.63
N LYS A 275 9.39 11.32 43.18
CA LYS A 275 10.11 10.04 43.18
C LYS A 275 11.29 10.09 44.13
N ARG A 276 11.36 9.11 45.01
CA ARG A 276 12.39 8.90 46.03
C ARG A 276 13.00 7.50 45.86
N GLN A 277 14.07 7.23 46.60
CA GLN A 277 14.71 5.92 46.62
C GLN A 277 13.68 4.81 46.91
N GLY A 278 13.67 3.77 46.08
CA GLY A 278 12.70 2.67 46.12
C GLY A 278 11.49 2.85 45.20
N ASP A 279 11.20 4.07 44.72
CA ASP A 279 10.04 4.31 43.86
C ASP A 279 10.30 3.83 42.41
N PRO A 280 9.26 3.33 41.72
CA PRO A 280 9.35 2.98 40.31
C PRO A 280 9.33 4.21 39.42
N VAL A 281 10.10 4.15 38.33
CA VAL A 281 10.11 5.12 37.23
C VAL A 281 9.81 4.43 35.91
N THR A 282 9.09 5.14 35.04
CA THR A 282 8.61 4.61 33.76
C THR A 282 9.31 5.31 32.60
N GLY A 283 9.76 4.55 31.62
CA GLY A 283 10.40 5.05 30.42
C GLY A 283 9.45 5.93 29.59
N GLY A 284 9.98 7.02 29.04
CA GLY A 284 9.25 8.00 28.23
C GLY A 284 8.67 9.18 29.01
N THR A 285 8.65 9.14 30.35
CA THR A 285 8.22 10.26 31.19
C THR A 285 9.32 11.33 31.31
N LEU A 286 8.95 12.54 31.74
CA LEU A 286 9.87 13.68 31.81
C LEU A 286 10.31 13.94 33.25
N ASN A 287 11.62 14.05 33.47
CA ASN A 287 12.17 14.49 34.74
C ASN A 287 12.18 16.03 34.81
N GLU A 288 11.67 16.65 35.88
CA GLU A 288 11.49 18.11 35.93
C GLU A 288 12.54 18.84 36.79
N ALA A 289 12.60 18.59 38.10
CA ALA A 289 13.29 19.51 39.03
C ALA A 289 14.58 18.96 39.68
N GLY A 290 14.76 17.64 39.74
CA GLY A 290 15.87 16.98 40.45
C GLY A 290 16.69 16.03 39.58
N THR A 291 17.77 15.50 40.15
CA THR A 291 18.59 14.45 39.54
C THR A 291 18.50 13.19 40.39
N PHE A 292 18.41 12.04 39.73
CA PHE A 292 18.41 10.76 40.41
C PHE A 292 19.12 9.70 39.57
N VAL A 293 19.61 8.67 40.25
CA VAL A 293 20.13 7.45 39.66
C VAL A 293 19.10 6.36 39.92
N PHE A 294 18.77 5.61 38.88
CA PHE A 294 17.86 4.48 38.97
C PHE A 294 18.49 3.23 38.36
N GLN A 295 18.05 2.06 38.82
CA GLN A 295 18.43 0.77 38.29
C GLN A 295 17.41 0.32 37.23
N ALA A 296 17.88 -0.03 36.04
CA ALA A 296 17.04 -0.48 34.94
C ALA A 296 16.45 -1.87 35.20
N ASN A 297 15.11 -1.99 35.22
CA ASN A 297 14.43 -3.26 35.46
C ASN A 297 13.94 -3.89 34.15
N ARG A 298 13.32 -3.07 33.29
CA ARG A 298 12.79 -3.49 31.99
C ARG A 298 13.37 -2.59 30.90
N VAL A 299 13.96 -3.21 29.88
CA VAL A 299 14.65 -2.55 28.77
C VAL A 299 14.07 -3.04 27.43
N GLY A 300 14.22 -2.24 26.37
CA GLY A 300 13.74 -2.61 25.03
C GLY A 300 12.22 -2.84 24.98
N GLU A 301 11.82 -3.98 24.40
CA GLU A 301 10.42 -4.37 24.18
C GLU A 301 9.63 -4.60 25.48
N GLU A 302 10.32 -4.77 26.61
CA GLU A 302 9.65 -5.06 27.89
C GLU A 302 9.19 -3.82 28.64
N THR A 303 9.59 -2.62 28.19
CA THR A 303 9.16 -1.36 28.80
C THR A 303 7.64 -1.16 28.68
N VAL A 304 7.03 -0.49 29.64
CA VAL A 304 5.59 -0.14 29.61
C VAL A 304 5.24 0.59 28.32
N LEU A 305 6.07 1.57 27.92
CA LEU A 305 5.86 2.31 26.68
C LEU A 305 5.91 1.39 25.44
N ALA A 306 6.87 0.47 25.36
CA ALA A 306 6.95 -0.50 24.26
C ALA A 306 5.72 -1.42 24.22
N GLN A 307 5.22 -1.87 25.37
CA GLN A 307 4.01 -2.69 25.45
C GLN A 307 2.75 -1.92 25.03
N ILE A 308 2.63 -0.64 25.42
CA ILE A 308 1.53 0.24 24.96
C ILE A 308 1.61 0.40 23.44
N ILE A 309 2.79 0.70 22.89
CA ILE A 309 3.01 0.82 21.44
C ILE A 309 2.63 -0.48 20.74
N ALA A 310 3.09 -1.63 21.24
CA ALA A 310 2.79 -2.94 20.67
C ALA A 310 1.29 -3.24 20.69
N SER A 311 0.60 -2.92 21.80
CA SER A 311 -0.84 -3.09 21.95
C SER A 311 -1.64 -2.19 21.01
N VAL A 312 -1.24 -0.93 20.87
CA VAL A 312 -1.87 0.02 19.94
C VAL A 312 -1.65 -0.43 18.49
N ARG A 313 -0.43 -0.85 18.14
CA ARG A 313 -0.15 -1.45 16.82
C ARG A 313 -1.04 -2.67 16.59
N GLN A 314 -1.12 -3.61 17.54
CA GLN A 314 -1.96 -4.79 17.41
C GLN A 314 -3.45 -4.44 17.22
N ALA A 315 -3.96 -3.43 17.92
CA ALA A 315 -5.32 -2.94 17.76
C ALA A 315 -5.55 -2.28 16.39
N GLN A 316 -4.60 -1.49 15.89
CA GLN A 316 -4.65 -0.87 14.56
C GLN A 316 -4.41 -1.86 13.42
N ASN A 317 -3.77 -2.99 13.71
CA ASN A 317 -3.58 -4.10 12.78
C ASN A 317 -4.89 -4.88 12.54
N SER A 318 -5.97 -4.54 13.25
CA SER A 318 -7.31 -5.03 12.92
C SER A 318 -7.74 -4.44 11.55
N LYS A 319 -7.85 -5.34 10.57
CA LYS A 319 -7.79 -5.00 9.14
C LYS A 319 -8.84 -3.93 8.74
N PRO A 320 -8.51 -2.95 7.89
CA PRO A 320 -9.49 -1.97 7.41
C PRO A 320 -10.69 -2.67 6.73
N PRO A 321 -11.94 -2.45 7.20
CA PRO A 321 -13.11 -3.18 6.72
C PRO A 321 -13.50 -2.83 5.28
N LEU A 322 -13.21 -1.61 4.82
CA LEU A 322 -13.64 -1.10 3.51
C LEU A 322 -12.88 -1.73 2.32
N GLY A 323 -11.55 -1.87 2.42
CA GLY A 323 -10.74 -2.48 1.34
C GLY A 323 -11.06 -3.96 1.11
N ARG A 324 -11.44 -4.68 2.18
CA ARG A 324 -11.90 -6.08 2.08
C ARG A 324 -13.20 -6.22 1.30
N LEU A 325 -14.07 -5.22 1.39
CA LEU A 325 -15.35 -5.24 0.68
C LEU A 325 -15.15 -5.08 -0.83
N ALA A 326 -14.30 -4.13 -1.25
CA ALA A 326 -14.00 -3.90 -2.67
C ALA A 326 -13.41 -5.14 -3.35
N ASP A 327 -12.42 -5.78 -2.73
CA ASP A 327 -11.81 -7.00 -3.30
C ASP A 327 -12.76 -8.19 -3.29
N ARG A 328 -13.62 -8.33 -2.26
CA ARG A 328 -14.62 -9.40 -2.22
C ARG A 328 -15.67 -9.22 -3.31
N VAL A 329 -16.10 -7.98 -3.56
CA VAL A 329 -16.99 -7.65 -4.68
C VAL A 329 -16.29 -7.98 -5.99
N ALA A 330 -15.04 -7.55 -6.20
CA ALA A 330 -14.29 -7.83 -7.42
C ALA A 330 -14.10 -9.35 -7.67
N ALA A 331 -13.85 -10.14 -6.63
CA ALA A 331 -13.66 -11.59 -6.73
C ALA A 331 -14.89 -12.33 -7.27
N VAL A 332 -16.10 -11.81 -7.05
CA VAL A 332 -17.36 -12.37 -7.58
C VAL A 332 -17.76 -11.68 -8.89
N PHE A 333 -17.59 -10.36 -8.95
CA PHE A 333 -17.99 -9.53 -10.08
C PHE A 333 -17.17 -9.84 -11.34
N VAL A 334 -15.84 -9.98 -11.24
CA VAL A 334 -14.97 -10.24 -12.40
C VAL A 334 -15.31 -11.56 -13.10
N PRO A 335 -15.42 -12.72 -12.40
CA PRO A 335 -15.88 -13.94 -13.04
C PRO A 335 -17.27 -13.83 -13.64
N SER A 336 -18.20 -13.14 -12.95
CA SER A 336 -19.57 -12.95 -13.44
C SER A 336 -19.57 -12.17 -14.76
N VAL A 337 -18.80 -11.09 -14.87
CA VAL A 337 -18.63 -10.29 -16.09
C VAL A 337 -18.02 -11.12 -17.22
N LEU A 338 -17.00 -11.93 -16.93
CA LEU A 338 -16.39 -12.82 -17.94
C LEU A 338 -17.40 -13.84 -18.47
N ILE A 339 -18.20 -14.44 -17.59
CA ILE A 339 -19.26 -15.36 -17.99
C ILE A 339 -20.29 -14.63 -18.87
N VAL A 340 -20.74 -13.44 -18.47
CA VAL A 340 -21.69 -12.63 -19.27
C VAL A 340 -21.09 -12.21 -20.61
N ALA A 341 -19.79 -11.89 -20.68
CA ALA A 341 -19.11 -11.56 -21.92
C ALA A 341 -19.07 -12.78 -22.86
N VAL A 342 -18.75 -13.97 -22.36
CA VAL A 342 -18.77 -15.22 -23.14
C VAL A 342 -20.18 -15.57 -23.60
N LEU A 343 -21.18 -15.46 -22.73
CA LEU A 343 -22.58 -15.71 -23.10
C LEU A 343 -23.06 -14.71 -24.16
N THR A 344 -22.69 -13.44 -24.04
CA THR A 344 -22.98 -12.40 -25.04
C THR A 344 -22.33 -12.76 -26.37
N ALA A 345 -21.05 -13.13 -26.37
CA ALA A 345 -20.34 -13.56 -27.57
C ALA A 345 -21.06 -14.73 -28.26
N LEU A 346 -21.41 -15.77 -27.50
CA LEU A 346 -22.11 -16.94 -28.02
C LEU A 346 -23.50 -16.59 -28.56
N ALA A 347 -24.25 -15.74 -27.86
CA ALA A 347 -25.58 -15.32 -28.31
C ALA A 347 -25.52 -14.57 -29.65
N TRP A 348 -24.63 -13.60 -29.78
CA TRP A 348 -24.48 -12.81 -31.00
C TRP A 348 -23.82 -13.59 -32.15
N PHE A 349 -22.98 -14.57 -31.85
CA PHE A 349 -22.45 -15.48 -32.87
C PHE A 349 -23.54 -16.37 -33.48
N ASN A 350 -24.45 -16.89 -32.65
CA ASN A 350 -25.49 -17.83 -33.09
C ASN A 350 -26.75 -17.14 -33.65
N PHE A 351 -27.16 -16.02 -33.05
CA PHE A 351 -28.44 -15.34 -33.34
C PHE A 351 -28.28 -13.92 -33.90
N GLY A 352 -27.05 -13.41 -34.03
CA GLY A 352 -26.81 -12.04 -34.48
C GLY A 352 -27.06 -11.83 -35.98
N PRO A 353 -27.35 -10.57 -36.38
CA PRO A 353 -27.44 -10.19 -37.79
C PRO A 353 -26.07 -10.23 -38.47
N GLU A 354 -26.06 -10.31 -39.81
CA GLU A 354 -24.79 -10.20 -40.56
C GLU A 354 -24.26 -8.75 -40.55
N PRO A 355 -22.94 -8.53 -40.38
CA PRO A 355 -21.88 -9.52 -40.18
C PRO A 355 -21.78 -10.01 -38.72
N ARG A 356 -22.01 -11.31 -38.51
CA ARG A 356 -22.11 -11.92 -37.17
C ARG A 356 -20.86 -11.72 -36.31
N LEU A 357 -19.67 -11.86 -36.92
CA LEU A 357 -18.39 -11.68 -36.24
C LEU A 357 -18.19 -10.24 -35.74
N GLY A 358 -18.63 -9.25 -36.52
CA GLY A 358 -18.54 -7.84 -36.14
C GLY A 358 -19.42 -7.53 -34.93
N PHE A 359 -20.70 -7.94 -34.98
CA PHE A 359 -21.63 -7.74 -33.86
C PHE A 359 -21.21 -8.52 -32.60
N MET A 360 -20.74 -9.75 -32.75
CA MET A 360 -20.19 -10.54 -31.64
C MET A 360 -19.05 -9.81 -30.94
N LEU A 361 -18.08 -9.33 -31.71
CA LEU A 361 -16.88 -8.69 -31.17
C LEU A 361 -17.20 -7.35 -30.50
N VAL A 362 -18.02 -6.51 -31.14
CA VAL A 362 -18.47 -5.22 -30.60
C VAL A 362 -19.18 -5.44 -29.26
N THR A 363 -20.21 -6.28 -29.22
CA THR A 363 -21.03 -6.45 -28.02
C THR A 363 -20.26 -7.07 -26.85
N THR A 364 -19.40 -8.06 -27.14
CA THR A 364 -18.54 -8.69 -26.13
C THR A 364 -17.56 -7.69 -25.52
N LEU A 365 -16.90 -6.89 -26.35
CA LEU A 365 -15.93 -5.90 -25.87
C LEU A 365 -16.64 -4.76 -25.15
N THR A 366 -17.83 -4.33 -25.59
CA THR A 366 -18.65 -3.35 -24.89
C THR A 366 -19.01 -3.81 -23.47
N VAL A 367 -19.37 -5.09 -23.27
CA VAL A 367 -19.60 -5.64 -21.92
C VAL A 367 -18.35 -5.50 -21.04
N LEU A 368 -17.17 -5.85 -21.58
CA LEU A 368 -15.91 -5.75 -20.83
C LEU A 368 -15.49 -4.30 -20.53
N ILE A 369 -15.78 -3.37 -21.45
CA ILE A 369 -15.46 -1.95 -21.30
C ILE A 369 -16.36 -1.32 -20.22
N ILE A 370 -17.68 -1.55 -20.30
CA ILE A 370 -18.67 -0.98 -19.37
C ILE A 370 -18.54 -1.58 -17.97
N ALA A 371 -18.08 -2.82 -17.85
CA ALA A 371 -17.89 -3.47 -16.57
C ALA A 371 -16.75 -2.87 -15.73
N CYS A 372 -15.88 -2.01 -16.29
CA CYS A 372 -14.85 -1.35 -15.50
C CYS A 372 -15.46 -0.16 -14.72
N PRO A 373 -15.51 -0.23 -13.37
CA PRO A 373 -16.18 0.76 -12.53
C PRO A 373 -15.41 2.07 -12.39
#